data_AF-A0A828SLK4-F1
#
_entry.id   AF-A0A828SLK4-F1
#
_cell.length_a   1.000
_cell.length_b   1.000
_cell.length_c   1.000
_cell.angle_alpha   90.00
_cell.angle_beta   90.00
_cell.angle_gamma   90.00
#
_symmetry.space_group_name_H-M   'P 1'
#
loop_
_entity.id
_entity.type
_entity.pdbx_description
1 polymer ?
#
loop_
_entity_poly.entity_id
_entity_poly.type
_entity_poly.pdbx_seq_one_letter_code
_entity_poly.pdbx_strand_id
1 'polypeptide(L)'
;MLMSALIKFPRQHQVEKEKPMFSDKFDNGYIMSSRLYRKEVMPFLSDAARNVYAELENRINGFQKETDFVSYSQLQGDKNLEGSRQLGRATVSSGLKELLDLGVISVIETGKQGTKSYRLNEISLVDRFKNKTSSKKRPVQLVNQSSSVSEPKPVQ
;
A
#
# COMPACT_ATOMS: atom_id res chain seq x y z
N MET A 1 43.92 -4.18 -57.48
CA MET A 1 42.47 -3.98 -57.24
C MET A 1 41.91 -5.26 -56.65
N LEU A 2 41.70 -5.30 -55.34
CA LEU A 2 41.04 -6.41 -54.65
C LEU A 2 39.72 -5.89 -54.08
N MET A 3 38.61 -6.41 -54.59
CA MET A 3 37.26 -6.05 -54.14
C MET A 3 36.98 -6.73 -52.79
N SER A 4 36.80 -5.95 -51.74
CA SER A 4 36.40 -6.43 -50.42
C SER A 4 34.94 -6.88 -50.43
N ALA A 5 34.71 -8.09 -49.91
CA ALA A 5 33.41 -8.75 -49.87
C ALA A 5 32.44 -8.03 -48.89
N LEU A 6 31.21 -7.84 -49.33
CA LEU A 6 30.11 -7.30 -48.53
C LEU A 6 29.62 -8.38 -47.53
N ILE A 7 30.02 -8.26 -46.26
CA ILE A 7 29.51 -9.12 -45.18
C ILE A 7 28.05 -8.74 -44.90
N LYS A 8 27.10 -9.60 -45.30
CA LYS A 8 25.69 -9.49 -44.90
C LYS A 8 25.52 -10.14 -43.54
N PHE A 9 25.32 -9.34 -42.50
CA PHE A 9 24.88 -9.83 -41.20
C PHE A 9 23.42 -10.34 -41.31
N PRO A 10 23.11 -11.59 -40.91
CA PRO A 10 21.73 -12.06 -40.88
C PRO A 10 20.93 -11.22 -39.88
N ARG A 11 19.86 -10.58 -40.38
CA ARG A 11 18.92 -9.81 -39.56
C ARG A 11 18.07 -10.75 -38.71
N GLN A 12 18.01 -10.37 -37.44
CA GLN A 12 16.93 -10.60 -36.48
C GLN A 12 16.79 -12.04 -35.98
N HIS A 13 17.37 -12.25 -34.79
CA HIS A 13 16.76 -13.11 -33.79
C HIS A 13 15.27 -12.80 -33.75
N GLN A 14 14.44 -13.78 -34.11
CA GLN A 14 13.04 -13.79 -33.72
C GLN A 14 13.05 -13.95 -32.20
N VAL A 15 13.18 -12.83 -31.50
CA VAL A 15 12.74 -12.72 -30.12
C VAL A 15 11.24 -12.97 -30.23
N GLU A 16 10.82 -14.21 -29.95
CA GLU A 16 9.44 -14.48 -29.56
C GLU A 16 9.04 -13.34 -28.66
N LYS A 17 7.99 -12.61 -29.03
CA LYS A 17 7.46 -11.51 -28.24
C LYS A 17 7.14 -12.09 -26.87
N GLU A 18 8.11 -12.04 -25.96
CA GLU A 18 7.89 -12.07 -24.54
C GLU A 18 6.87 -10.96 -24.34
N LYS A 19 5.60 -11.37 -24.15
CA LYS A 19 4.58 -10.43 -23.71
C LYS A 19 5.24 -9.71 -22.54
N PRO A 20 5.42 -8.38 -22.59
CA PRO A 20 5.99 -7.71 -21.44
C PRO A 20 5.08 -8.11 -20.28
N MET A 21 5.63 -8.66 -19.19
CA MET A 21 4.92 -9.11 -17.97
C MET A 21 4.09 -7.98 -17.29
N PHE A 22 3.88 -6.89 -18.01
CA PHE A 22 3.26 -5.63 -17.68
C PHE A 22 2.12 -5.23 -18.65
N SER A 23 1.86 -5.90 -19.79
CA SER A 23 0.78 -5.44 -20.71
C SER A 23 -0.60 -5.53 -20.06
N ASP A 24 -0.91 -6.65 -19.41
CA ASP A 24 -2.22 -6.88 -18.79
C ASP A 24 -2.50 -5.91 -17.60
N LYS A 25 -1.46 -5.23 -17.10
CA LYS A 25 -1.56 -4.22 -16.03
C LYS A 25 -2.06 -2.88 -16.55
N PHE A 26 -1.86 -2.59 -17.84
CA PHE A 26 -2.38 -1.39 -18.48
C PHE A 26 -3.82 -1.60 -18.97
N ASP A 27 -4.15 -2.82 -19.42
CA ASP A 27 -5.49 -3.14 -19.94
C ASP A 27 -6.58 -3.12 -18.86
N ASN A 28 -6.22 -3.38 -17.60
CA ASN A 28 -7.15 -3.36 -16.45
C ASN A 28 -7.07 -2.08 -15.61
N GLY A 29 -6.31 -1.06 -16.04
CA GLY A 29 -6.28 0.25 -15.39
C GLY A 29 -5.71 0.28 -13.95
N TYR A 30 -4.90 -0.71 -13.55
CA TYR A 30 -4.36 -0.83 -12.20
C TYR A 30 -2.83 -0.68 -12.19
N ILE A 31 -2.34 0.48 -11.75
CA ILE A 31 -0.92 0.67 -11.45
C ILE A 31 -0.66 0.12 -10.05
N MET A 32 0.06 -1.00 -9.99
CA MET A 32 0.53 -1.58 -8.73
C MET A 32 1.29 -0.55 -7.90
N SER A 33 1.05 -0.52 -6.57
CA SER A 33 1.80 0.34 -5.64
C SER A 33 3.28 0.40 -5.90
N SER A 34 3.88 1.54 -5.57
CA SER A 34 5.32 1.72 -5.76
C SER A 34 6.09 0.59 -5.05
N ARG A 35 7.16 0.12 -5.69
CA ARG A 35 8.02 -0.90 -5.10
C ARG A 35 8.57 -0.45 -3.74
N LEU A 36 8.80 0.85 -3.61
CA LEU A 36 9.25 1.49 -2.38
C LEU A 36 8.18 1.39 -1.29
N TYR A 37 6.93 1.77 -1.58
CA TYR A 37 5.83 1.67 -0.63
C TYR A 37 5.70 0.25 -0.07
N ARG A 38 5.65 -0.76 -0.95
CA ARG A 38 5.48 -2.16 -0.51
C ARG A 38 6.61 -2.67 0.39
N LYS A 39 7.86 -2.24 0.15
CA LYS A 39 9.03 -2.75 0.86
C LYS A 39 9.37 -1.94 2.10
N GLU A 40 9.18 -0.63 2.05
CA GLU A 40 9.77 0.31 3.00
C GLU A 40 8.75 1.18 3.74
N VAL A 41 7.47 1.05 3.41
CA VAL A 41 6.37 1.80 4.05
C VAL A 41 5.31 0.86 4.60
N MET A 42 4.68 0.04 3.75
CA MET A 42 3.57 -0.85 4.10
C MET A 42 3.80 -1.72 5.36
N PRO A 43 5.00 -2.29 5.59
CA PRO A 43 5.26 -3.08 6.80
C PRO A 43 5.09 -2.32 8.11
N PHE A 44 5.25 -0.98 8.08
CA PHE A 44 5.18 -0.12 9.26
C PHE A 44 3.79 0.49 9.50
N LEU A 45 2.86 0.34 8.56
CA LEU A 45 1.51 0.91 8.63
C LEU A 45 0.54 -0.02 9.36
N SER A 46 -0.45 0.57 10.05
CA SER A 46 -1.61 -0.16 10.55
C SER A 46 -2.50 -0.67 9.41
N ASP A 47 -3.36 -1.66 9.69
CA ASP A 47 -4.32 -2.15 8.70
C ASP A 47 -5.31 -1.07 8.24
N ALA A 48 -5.66 -0.13 9.13
CA ALA A 48 -6.49 1.02 8.77
C ALA A 48 -5.79 1.89 7.72
N ALA A 49 -4.52 2.25 7.95
CA ALA A 49 -3.73 3.04 7.01
C ALA A 49 -3.49 2.30 5.68
N ARG A 50 -3.21 1.00 5.72
CA ARG A 50 -3.05 0.18 4.50
C ARG A 50 -4.31 0.18 3.63
N ASN A 51 -5.48 -0.01 4.24
CA ASN A 51 -6.75 -0.03 3.52
C ASN A 51 -7.08 1.36 2.93
N VAL A 52 -6.86 2.44 3.69
CA VAL A 52 -7.09 3.81 3.19
C VAL A 52 -6.10 4.17 2.07
N TYR A 53 -4.84 3.75 2.18
CA TYR A 53 -3.85 3.97 1.13
C TYR A 53 -4.26 3.28 -0.18
N ALA A 54 -4.75 2.04 -0.11
CA ALA A 54 -5.23 1.32 -1.28
C ALA A 54 -6.40 2.05 -1.96
N GLU A 55 -7.36 2.56 -1.19
CA GLU A 55 -8.46 3.36 -1.75
C GLU A 55 -7.97 4.66 -2.41
N LEU A 56 -6.99 5.35 -1.80
CA LEU A 56 -6.38 6.53 -2.41
C LEU A 56 -5.63 6.20 -3.70
N GLU A 57 -4.85 5.12 -3.70
CA GLU A 57 -4.12 4.64 -4.87
C GLU A 57 -5.07 4.29 -6.02
N ASN A 58 -6.15 3.57 -5.75
CA ASN A 58 -7.16 3.21 -6.74
C ASN A 58 -7.82 4.45 -7.36
N ARG A 59 -8.02 5.51 -6.57
CA ARG A 59 -8.69 6.74 -7.02
C ARG A 59 -7.76 7.69 -7.75
N ILE A 60 -6.49 7.75 -7.34
CA ILE A 60 -5.49 8.64 -7.94
C ILE A 60 -4.92 8.02 -9.22
N ASN A 61 -4.65 6.71 -9.20
CA ASN A 61 -3.98 6.00 -10.30
C ASN A 61 -4.94 5.17 -11.17
N GLY A 62 -6.21 5.03 -10.79
CA GLY A 62 -7.20 4.27 -11.55
C GLY A 62 -7.72 4.99 -12.80
N PHE A 63 -8.26 4.21 -13.73
CA PHE A 63 -8.79 4.70 -15.01
C PHE A 63 -10.05 5.59 -14.86
N GLN A 64 -10.82 5.41 -13.78
CA GLN A 64 -11.99 6.23 -13.45
C GLN A 64 -11.61 7.44 -12.60
N LYS A 65 -10.87 8.38 -13.19
CA LYS A 65 -10.57 9.65 -12.52
C LYS A 65 -11.79 10.58 -12.61
N GLU A 66 -12.77 10.39 -11.74
CA GLU A 66 -13.96 11.26 -11.73
C GLU A 66 -13.61 12.70 -11.36
N THR A 67 -12.76 12.91 -10.35
CA THR A 67 -12.22 14.23 -9.94
C THR A 67 -10.89 14.07 -9.19
N ASP A 68 -10.08 15.13 -9.13
CA ASP A 68 -8.86 15.18 -8.29
C ASP A 68 -9.13 15.18 -6.79
N PHE A 69 -10.40 15.37 -6.37
CA PHE A 69 -10.81 15.43 -4.98
C PHE A 69 -11.44 14.11 -4.54
N VAL A 70 -10.99 13.64 -3.39
CA VAL A 70 -11.51 12.42 -2.76
C VAL A 70 -12.28 12.81 -1.51
N SER A 71 -13.53 12.38 -1.45
CA SER A 71 -14.39 12.52 -0.28
C SER A 71 -14.16 11.41 0.73
N TYR A 72 -14.55 11.67 1.97
CA TYR A 72 -14.43 10.68 3.04
C TYR A 72 -15.28 9.42 2.79
N SER A 73 -16.47 9.58 2.22
CA SER A 73 -17.36 8.47 1.84
C SER A 73 -16.79 7.61 0.73
N GLN A 74 -16.05 8.23 -0.19
CA GLN A 74 -15.35 7.52 -1.26
C GLN A 74 -14.23 6.64 -0.71
N LEU A 75 -13.52 7.09 0.33
CA LEU A 75 -12.54 6.25 1.04
C LEU A 75 -13.16 5.14 1.88
N GLN A 76 -14.49 5.11 2.03
CA GLN A 76 -15.15 3.96 2.65
C GLN A 76 -15.32 2.79 1.69
N GLY A 77 -15.01 2.94 0.40
CA GLY A 77 -15.25 1.95 -0.66
C GLY A 77 -16.46 2.29 -1.54
N ASP A 78 -16.81 1.38 -2.44
CA ASP A 78 -17.94 1.55 -3.36
C ASP A 78 -19.27 1.20 -2.68
N LYS A 79 -20.12 2.21 -2.52
CA LYS A 79 -21.45 2.07 -1.90
C LYS A 79 -22.50 1.52 -2.83
N ASN A 80 -22.25 1.55 -4.13
CA ASN A 80 -23.19 1.11 -5.15
C ASN A 80 -23.05 -0.39 -5.46
N LEU A 81 -21.96 -1.00 -5.00
CA LEU A 81 -21.73 -2.44 -5.15
C LEU A 81 -22.34 -3.20 -3.96
N GLU A 82 -23.44 -3.90 -4.19
CA GLU A 82 -24.12 -4.67 -3.16
C GLU A 82 -23.21 -5.77 -2.59
N GLY A 83 -23.25 -5.95 -1.27
CA GLY A 83 -22.38 -6.90 -0.55
C GLY A 83 -20.91 -6.47 -0.42
N SER A 84 -20.53 -5.29 -0.95
CA SER A 84 -19.18 -4.77 -0.80
C SER A 84 -18.87 -4.46 0.67
N ARG A 85 -17.63 -4.76 1.08
CA ARG A 85 -17.14 -4.36 2.39
C ARG A 85 -16.83 -2.87 2.39
N GLN A 86 -17.41 -2.13 3.33
CA GLN A 86 -17.10 -0.71 3.52
C GLN A 86 -16.20 -0.48 4.74
N LEU A 87 -15.24 0.44 4.61
CA LEU A 87 -14.45 0.88 5.75
C LEU A 87 -15.31 1.74 6.68
N GLY A 88 -15.22 1.46 7.98
CA GLY A 88 -15.85 2.28 9.01
C GLY A 88 -15.29 3.70 9.00
N ARG A 89 -16.11 4.70 9.35
CA ARG A 89 -15.67 6.10 9.39
C ARG A 89 -14.46 6.31 10.30
N ALA A 90 -14.43 5.64 11.45
CA ALA A 90 -13.30 5.70 12.37
C ALA A 90 -12.00 5.15 11.73
N THR A 91 -12.10 4.03 11.00
CA THR A 91 -10.98 3.42 10.27
C THR A 91 -10.40 4.36 9.21
N VAL A 92 -11.27 5.03 8.45
CA VAL A 92 -10.82 6.05 7.49
C VAL A 92 -10.12 7.20 8.20
N SER A 93 -10.60 7.59 9.39
CA SER A 93 -10.06 8.72 10.15
C SER A 93 -8.66 8.42 10.63
N SER A 94 -8.51 7.29 11.31
CA SER A 94 -7.24 6.83 11.86
C SER A 94 -6.24 6.56 10.75
N GLY A 95 -6.68 5.94 9.65
CA GLY A 95 -5.82 5.66 8.50
C GLY A 95 -5.30 6.93 7.83
N LEU A 96 -6.18 7.90 7.52
CA LEU A 96 -5.76 9.18 6.95
C LEU A 96 -4.81 9.93 7.88
N LYS A 97 -5.13 9.98 9.19
CA LYS A 97 -4.27 10.63 10.17
C LYS A 97 -2.88 10.01 10.21
N GLU A 98 -2.78 8.69 10.29
CA GLU A 98 -1.50 7.99 10.32
C GLU A 98 -0.68 8.26 9.04
N LEU A 99 -1.31 8.15 7.86
CA LEU A 99 -0.62 8.39 6.59
C LEU A 99 -0.09 9.83 6.47
N LEU A 100 -0.86 10.82 6.96
CA LEU A 100 -0.43 12.22 7.01
C LEU A 100 0.69 12.44 8.03
N ASP A 101 0.56 11.89 9.24
CA ASP A 101 1.54 12.02 10.33
C ASP A 101 2.89 11.36 9.97
N LEU A 102 2.87 10.31 9.14
CA LEU A 102 4.04 9.63 8.61
C LEU A 102 4.59 10.28 7.33
N GLY A 103 3.87 11.23 6.73
CA GLY A 103 4.24 11.87 5.47
C GLY A 103 4.11 10.97 4.25
N VAL A 104 3.42 9.83 4.37
CA VAL A 104 3.16 8.90 3.25
C VAL A 104 2.22 9.55 2.22
N ILE A 105 1.30 10.39 2.70
CA ILE A 105 0.45 11.23 1.85
C ILE A 105 0.54 12.70 2.27
N SER A 106 0.19 13.58 1.35
CA SER A 106 0.01 15.02 1.62
C SER A 106 -1.33 15.50 1.06
N VAL A 107 -1.95 16.47 1.72
CA VAL A 107 -3.10 17.20 1.16
C VAL A 107 -2.56 18.30 0.23
N ILE A 108 -2.95 18.27 -1.04
CA ILE A 108 -2.60 19.30 -2.03
C ILE A 108 -3.56 20.48 -1.91
N GLU A 109 -4.87 20.18 -1.90
CA GLU A 109 -5.93 21.18 -1.92
C GLU A 109 -7.14 20.67 -1.12
N THR A 110 -7.92 21.60 -0.57
CA THR A 110 -9.23 21.31 0.01
C THR A 110 -10.32 21.93 -0.85
N GLY A 111 -11.20 21.08 -1.37
CA GLY A 111 -12.30 21.48 -2.24
C GLY A 111 -13.57 21.84 -1.47
N LYS A 112 -14.66 21.99 -2.21
CA LYS A 112 -15.99 22.24 -1.64
C LYS A 112 -16.42 21.09 -0.72
N GLN A 113 -17.19 21.40 0.31
CA GLN A 113 -17.74 20.41 1.26
C GLN A 113 -16.67 19.54 1.96
N GLY A 114 -15.42 20.02 2.05
CA GLY A 114 -14.35 19.36 2.79
C GLY A 114 -13.71 18.16 2.09
N THR A 115 -13.96 17.97 0.79
CA THR A 115 -13.20 17.02 -0.02
C THR A 115 -11.74 17.45 -0.15
N LYS A 116 -10.84 16.51 -0.35
CA LYS A 116 -9.40 16.80 -0.39
C LYS A 116 -8.74 16.13 -1.57
N SER A 117 -7.84 16.84 -2.22
CA SER A 117 -6.92 16.24 -3.18
C SER A 117 -5.67 15.78 -2.43
N TYR A 118 -5.22 14.57 -2.71
CA TYR A 118 -4.09 13.96 -2.03
C TYR A 118 -2.97 13.65 -3.02
N ARG A 119 -1.73 13.76 -2.52
CA ARG A 119 -0.54 13.24 -3.17
C ARG A 119 -0.06 12.00 -2.43
N LEU A 120 0.29 10.95 -3.17
CA LEU A 120 1.07 9.83 -2.63
C LEU A 120 2.56 10.19 -2.72
N ASN A 121 3.28 10.11 -1.61
CA ASN A 121 4.69 10.49 -1.54
C ASN A 121 5.59 9.24 -1.63
N GLU A 122 6.63 9.31 -2.47
CA GLU A 122 7.67 8.29 -2.54
C GLU A 122 8.71 8.52 -1.43
N ILE A 123 8.47 7.94 -0.26
CA ILE A 123 9.33 8.04 0.92
C ILE A 123 9.68 6.66 1.47
N SER A 124 10.71 6.60 2.32
CA SER A 124 11.05 5.43 3.13
C SER A 124 10.76 5.69 4.60
N LEU A 125 10.15 4.74 5.30
CA LEU A 125 9.96 4.80 6.75
C LEU A 125 11.03 4.02 7.53
N VAL A 126 11.92 3.30 6.84
CA VAL A 126 12.89 2.38 7.45
C VAL A 126 13.72 3.06 8.55
N ASP A 127 14.32 4.20 8.25
CA ASP A 127 15.19 4.90 9.22
C ASP A 127 14.41 5.49 10.40
N ARG A 128 13.12 5.82 10.22
CA ARG A 128 12.23 6.32 11.27
C ARG A 128 11.95 5.26 12.34
N PHE A 129 12.01 3.98 11.97
CA PHE A 129 11.73 2.85 12.85
C PHE A 129 12.97 2.00 13.22
N LYS A 130 14.12 2.20 12.57
CA LYS A 130 15.39 1.51 12.89
C LYS A 130 15.84 1.67 14.34
N ASN A 131 15.52 2.78 15.00
CA ASN A 131 16.10 3.15 16.30
C ASN A 131 15.22 2.86 17.53
N LYS A 132 14.22 1.95 17.44
CA LYS A 132 13.22 1.76 18.52
C LYS A 132 13.16 0.37 19.19
N THR A 133 14.20 -0.46 19.11
CA THR A 133 14.25 -1.74 19.84
C THR A 133 15.22 -1.77 21.02
N SER A 134 15.45 -0.63 21.69
CA SER A 134 15.89 -0.65 23.10
C SER A 134 15.62 0.69 23.78
N SER A 135 14.51 0.80 24.51
CA SER A 135 14.54 1.60 25.73
C SER A 135 15.38 0.81 26.74
N LYS A 136 16.60 1.26 27.06
CA LYS A 136 17.40 0.76 28.18
C LYS A 136 16.84 1.15 29.56
N LYS A 137 15.53 1.45 29.68
CA LYS A 137 14.91 1.83 30.96
C LYS A 137 13.56 1.14 31.16
N ARG A 138 13.60 -0.19 31.30
CA ARG A 138 12.88 -1.02 32.29
C ARG A 138 12.92 -2.47 31.81
N PRO A 139 13.41 -3.42 32.63
CA PRO A 139 13.13 -4.83 32.38
C PRO A 139 11.62 -5.00 32.26
N VAL A 140 11.18 -5.70 31.23
CA VAL A 140 9.83 -6.24 31.15
C VAL A 140 9.60 -6.97 32.47
N GLN A 141 8.59 -6.56 33.25
CA GLN A 141 8.28 -7.26 34.49
C GLN A 141 8.02 -8.72 34.14
N LEU A 142 8.76 -9.62 34.77
CA LEU A 142 8.51 -11.05 34.71
C LEU A 142 7.12 -11.27 35.28
N VAL A 143 6.13 -11.45 34.41
CA VAL A 143 4.79 -11.89 34.83
C VAL A 143 4.96 -13.30 35.36
N ASN A 144 4.84 -13.49 36.67
CA ASN A 144 4.72 -14.80 37.26
C ASN A 144 3.44 -15.45 36.72
N GLN A 145 3.60 -16.36 35.76
CA GLN A 145 2.53 -17.26 35.36
C GLN A 145 2.33 -18.30 36.48
N SER A 146 1.68 -17.92 37.58
CA SER A 146 1.10 -18.91 38.47
C SER A 146 -0.23 -19.37 37.87
N SER A 147 -0.17 -20.17 36.81
CA SER A 147 -1.30 -21.00 36.42
C SER A 147 -1.36 -22.15 37.43
N SER A 148 -2.25 -22.06 38.42
CA SER A 148 -2.60 -23.22 39.23
C SER A 148 -3.27 -24.24 38.32
N VAL A 149 -2.57 -25.33 38.02
CA VAL A 149 -3.15 -26.51 37.37
C VAL A 149 -4.21 -27.06 38.33
N SER A 150 -5.49 -26.87 38.01
CA SER A 150 -6.53 -27.68 38.65
C SER A 150 -6.49 -29.06 37.99
N GLU A 151 -6.08 -30.08 38.75
CA GLU A 151 -6.18 -31.48 38.31
C GLU A 151 -7.66 -31.83 38.03
N PRO A 152 -7.94 -32.55 36.93
CA PRO A 152 -9.27 -33.07 36.67
C PRO A 152 -9.54 -34.26 37.60
N LYS A 153 -10.64 -34.21 38.36
CA LYS A 153 -11.11 -35.36 39.15
C LYS A 153 -11.75 -36.40 38.23
N PRO A 154 -11.46 -37.71 38.38
CA PRO A 154 -12.20 -38.74 37.69
C PRO A 154 -13.60 -38.86 38.29
N VAL A 155 -14.58 -39.04 37.41
CA VAL A 155 -15.98 -39.33 37.75
C VAL A 155 -16.05 -40.73 38.37
N GLN A 156 -16.66 -40.84 39.55
CA GLN A 156 -17.08 -42.13 40.14
C GLN A 156 -18.53 -42.41 39.75
#